data_AF-A0A2M7E2P0-F1
#
_entry.id   AF-A0A2M7E2P0-F1
#
_cell.length_a   1.000
_cell.length_b   1.000
_cell.length_c   1.000
_cell.angle_alpha   90.00
_cell.angle_beta   90.00
_cell.angle_gamma   90.00
#
_symmetry.space_group_name_H-M   'P 1'
#
loop_
_entity.id
_entity.type
_entity.pdbx_description
1 polymer ?
#
loop_
_entity_poly.entity_id
_entity_poly.type
_entity_poly.pdbx_seq_one_letter_code
_entity_poly.pdbx_strand_id
1 'polypeptide(L)' 'MKILIIINDAPYGTEKAYNALRLAMQIQKDYQNTEVNIFLMADAV' A
#
# COMPACT_ATOMS: atom_id res chain seq x y z
N MET A 1 -12.05 0.15 -10.37
CA MET A 1 -10.75 -0.51 -10.70
C MET A 1 -10.29 -1.29 -9.48
N LYS A 2 -9.58 -2.42 -9.63
CA LYS A 2 -9.03 -3.16 -8.49
C LYS A 2 -7.51 -3.10 -8.52
N ILE A 3 -6.89 -2.71 -7.41
CA ILE A 3 -5.44 -2.59 -7.28
C ILE A 3 -4.99 -3.40 -6.08
N LEU A 4 -3.92 -4.17 -6.24
CA LEU A 4 -3.24 -4.88 -5.17
C LEU A 4 -1.87 -4.23 -4.95
N ILE A 5 -1.61 -3.79 -3.72
CA ILE A 5 -0.30 -3.30 -3.27
C ILE A 5 0.32 -4.39 -2.40
N ILE A 6 1.52 -4.83 -2.78
CA ILE A 6 2.30 -5.80 -2.02
C ILE A 6 3.42 -5.05 -1.31
N ILE A 7 3.52 -5.22 0.01
CA ILE A 7 4.62 -4.69 0.81
C ILE A 7 5.39 -5.89 1.35
N ASN A 8 6.67 -5.98 1.01
CA ASN A 8 7.56 -7.07 1.42
C ASN A 8 8.66 -6.63 2.39
N ASP A 9 8.86 -5.31 2.54
CA ASP A 9 9.90 -4.73 3.38
C ASP A 9 9.33 -4.28 4.73
N ALA A 10 10.20 -4.28 5.75
CA ALA A 10 9.85 -3.91 7.12
C ALA A 10 9.12 -2.55 7.23
N PRO A 11 8.17 -2.41 8.18
CA PRO A 11 7.41 -1.17 8.37
C PRO A 11 8.29 0.02 8.77
N TYR A 12 9.44 -0.25 9.38
CA TYR A 12 10.46 0.73 9.74
C TYR A 12 11.82 0.32 9.16
N GLY A 13 12.70 1.29 8.98
CA GLY A 13 14.04 1.10 8.38
C GLY A 13 14.14 1.62 6.95
N THR A 14 13.03 1.71 6.21
CA THR A 14 12.94 2.44 4.94
C THR A 14 11.60 3.16 4.82
N GLU A 15 11.47 4.05 3.85
CA GLU A 15 10.22 4.79 3.59
C GLU A 15 9.21 3.99 2.74
N LYS A 16 9.52 2.74 2.35
CA LYS A 16 8.73 1.98 1.37
C LYS A 16 7.34 1.65 1.87
N ALA A 17 7.22 1.12 3.10
CA ALA A 17 5.92 0.81 3.69
C ALA A 17 5.06 2.08 3.85
N TYR A 18 5.66 3.17 4.31
CA TYR A 18 4.98 4.47 4.42
C TYR A 18 4.49 5.00 3.06
N ASN A 19 5.35 4.98 2.04
CA ASN A 19 5.00 5.46 0.71
C ASN A 19 3.92 4.59 0.05
N ALA A 20 3.93 3.27 0.26
CA ALA A 20 2.90 2.37 -0.23
C ALA A 20 1.51 2.70 0.37
N LEU A 21 1.45 2.92 1.69
CA LEU A 21 0.22 3.33 2.37
C LEU A 21 -0.25 4.73 1.94
N ARG A 22 0.68 5.69 1.82
CA ARG A 22 0.38 7.05 1.35
C ARG A 22 -0.18 7.03 -0.08
N LEU A 23 0.37 6.20 -0.95
CA LEU A 23 -0.12 6.00 -2.32
C LEU A 23 -1.52 5.38 -2.31
N ALA A 24 -1.75 4.34 -1.50
CA ALA A 24 -3.07 3.71 -1.37
C ALA A 24 -4.15 4.74 -0.99
N MET A 25 -3.86 5.61 -0.01
CA MET A 25 -4.76 6.69 0.40
C MET A 25 -5.02 7.70 -0.71
N GLN A 26 -4.00 8.08 -1.48
CA GLN A 26 -4.16 9.03 -2.58
C GLN A 26 -5.02 8.45 -3.70
N ILE A 27 -4.81 7.18 -4.06
CA ILE A 27 -5.61 6.47 -5.06
C ILE A 27 -7.08 6.43 -4.66
N GLN A 28 -7.40 6.15 -3.40
CA GLN A 28 -8.77 6.13 -2.91
C GLN A 28 -9.44 7.51 -2.98
N LYS A 29 -8.69 8.59 -2.79
CA LYS A 29 -9.20 9.97 -2.90
C LYS A 29 -9.46 10.37 -4.35
N ASP A 30 -8.52 10.10 -5.23
CA ASP A 30 -8.58 10.54 -6.63
C ASP A 30 -9.58 9.69 -7.45
N TYR A 31 -9.83 8.45 -7.03
CA TYR A 31 -10.69 7.51 -7.74
C TYR A 31 -11.72 6.85 -6.81
N GLN A 32 -12.91 7.45 -6.73
CA GLN A 32 -13.99 7.05 -5.80
C GLN A 32 -14.49 5.60 -5.96
N ASN A 33 -14.27 4.96 -7.12
CA ASN A 33 -14.69 3.57 -7.40
C ASN A 33 -13.50 2.61 -7.53
N THR A 34 -12.38 2.93 -6.88
CA THR A 34 -11.19 2.07 -6.86
C THR A 34 -11.09 1.32 -5.53
N GLU A 35 -11.03 -0.01 -5.64
CA GLU A 35 -10.76 -0.92 -4.53
C GLU A 35 -9.24 -1.12 -4.44
N VAL A 36 -8.66 -0.78 -3.29
CA VAL A 36 -7.24 -0.99 -3.01
C VAL A 36 -7.11 -2.05 -1.94
N ASN A 37 -6.49 -3.17 -2.30
CA ASN A 37 -6.16 -4.26 -1.41
C ASN A 37 -4.68 -4.21 -1.06
N ILE A 38 -4.33 -4.47 0.20
CA ILE A 38 -2.96 -4.48 0.67
C ILE A 38 -2.62 -5.89 1.15
N PHE A 39 -1.51 -6.42 0.67
CA PHE A 39 -0.99 -7.71 1.12
C PHE A 39 0.42 -7.52 1.67
N LEU A 40 0.58 -7.84 2.95
CA LEU A 40 1.86 -7.79 3.65
C LEU A 40 2.49 -9.19 3.60
N MET A 41 3.78 -9.26 3.26
CA MET A 41 4.55 -10.50 3.24
C MET A 41 5.98 -10.27 3.74
N ALA A 42 6.69 -11.35 4.07
CA ALA A 42 8.06 -11.28 4.60
C ALA A 42 8.16 -10.34 5.82
N ASP A 43 9.09 -9.40 5.81
CA ASP A 43 9.38 -8.52 6.96
C ASP A 43 8.29 -7.46 7.19
N ALA A 44 7.30 -7.37 6.30
CA ALA A 44 6.20 -6.42 6.40
C ALA A 44 5.09 -6.83 7.40
N VAL A 45 5.14 -8.06 7.96
CA VAL A 45 4.21 -8.57 8.99
C VAL A 45 4.73 -8.21 10.39
#